data_AF-A0A7X6SVS3-F1
#
_entry.id   AF-A0A7X6SVS3-F1
#
_cell.length_a   1.000
_cell.length_b   1.000
_cell.length_c   1.000
_cell.angle_alpha   90.00
_cell.angle_beta   90.00
_cell.angle_gamma   90.00
#
_symmetry.space_group_name_H-M   'P 1'
#
loop_
_entity.id
_entity.type
_entity.pdbx_description
1 polymer ?
#
loop_
_entity_poly.entity_id
_entity_poly.type
_entity_poly.pdbx_seq_one_letter_code
_entity_poly.pdbx_strand_id
1 'polypeptide(L)' 'MSGIAIMMMVLFMVVIWGGFIASALHLRANPDDTSGALGVADHARDEHLAAQELH' A
#
# COMPACT_ATOMS: atom_id res chain seq x y z
N MET A 1 11.97 23.78 24.76
CA MET A 1 11.07 23.15 23.76
C MET A 1 9.63 23.40 24.17
N SER A 2 8.77 23.94 23.30
CA SER A 2 7.38 24.22 23.65
C SER A 2 6.54 22.93 23.62
N GLY A 3 5.53 22.83 24.49
CA GLY A 3 4.63 21.67 24.51
C GLY A 3 3.90 21.46 23.17
N ILE A 4 3.57 22.56 22.48
CA ILE A 4 2.97 22.52 21.14
C ILE A 4 3.90 21.84 20.12
N ALA A 5 5.20 22.13 20.17
CA ALA A 5 6.16 21.51 19.26
C ALA A 5 6.26 20.00 19.47
N ILE A 6 6.23 19.54 20.73
CA ILE A 6 6.27 18.10 21.06
C ILE A 6 4.98 17.42 20.60
N MET A 7 3.82 18.03 20.82
CA MET A 7 2.53 17.50 20.37
C MET A 7 2.50 17.34 18.84
N MET A 8 2.98 18.35 18.11
CA MET A 8 3.04 18.30 16.64
C MET A 8 4.01 17.23 16.14
N MET A 9 5.16 17.06 16.82
CA MET A 9 6.12 15.99 16.50
C MET A 9 5.49 14.61 16.64
N VAL A 10 4.79 14.34 17.76
CA VAL A 10 4.12 13.06 18.00
C VAL A 10 3.01 12.82 17.00
N LEU A 11 2.18 13.84 16.72
CA LEU A 11 1.12 13.75 15.72
C LEU A 11 1.69 13.36 14.34
N PHE A 12 2.77 14.01 13.92
CA PHE A 12 3.41 13.74 12.65
C PHE A 12 3.97 12.30 12.58
N MET A 13 4.60 11.84 13.66
CA MET A 13 5.07 10.46 13.76
C MET A 13 3.92 9.46 13.64
N VAL A 14 2.81 9.68 14.34
CA VAL A 14 1.65 8.80 14.29
C VAL A 14 1.00 8.81 12.90
N VAL A 15 0.84 9.97 12.27
CA VAL A 15 0.20 10.06 10.95
C VAL A 15 1.04 9.38 9.88
N ILE A 16 2.35 9.65 9.82
CA ILE A 16 3.21 9.07 8.79
C ILE A 16 3.44 7.59 9.04
N TRP A 17 3.93 7.23 10.22
CA TRP A 17 4.27 5.83 10.50
C TRP A 17 3.02 4.98 10.68
N GLY A 18 2.00 5.51 11.35
CA GLY A 18 0.72 4.80 11.49
C GLY A 18 0.01 4.62 10.15
N GLY A 19 -0.03 5.66 9.32
CA GLY A 19 -0.56 5.56 7.96
C GLY A 19 0.22 4.55 7.12
N PHE A 20 1.55 4.61 7.15
CA PHE A 20 2.43 3.69 6.42
C PHE A 20 2.23 2.24 6.86
N ILE A 21 2.25 1.95 8.17
CA ILE A 21 2.02 0.60 8.69
C ILE A 21 0.63 0.10 8.31
N ALA A 22 -0.40 0.93 8.45
CA ALA A 22 -1.76 0.56 8.10
C ALA A 22 -1.89 0.22 6.61
N SER A 23 -1.32 1.04 5.72
CA SER A 23 -1.31 0.80 4.27
C SER A 23 -0.53 -0.47 3.92
N ALA A 24 0.63 -0.70 4.53
CA ALA A 24 1.42 -1.91 4.29
C ALA A 24 0.69 -3.19 4.73
N LEU A 25 0.05 -3.16 5.91
CA LEU A 25 -0.77 -4.27 6.39
C LEU A 25 -1.99 -4.50 5.49
N HIS A 26 -2.64 -3.43 5.03
CA HIS A 26 -3.76 -3.51 4.12
C HIS A 26 -3.37 -4.16 2.79
N LEU A 27 -2.26 -3.73 2.19
CA LEU A 27 -1.75 -4.30 0.94
C LEU A 27 -1.37 -5.77 1.11
N ARG A 28 -0.73 -6.13 2.22
CA ARG A 28 -0.40 -7.54 2.51
C ARG A 28 -1.64 -8.41 2.66
N ALA A 29 -2.71 -7.87 3.25
CA ALA A 29 -3.96 -8.58 3.44
C ALA A 29 -4.82 -8.63 2.16
N ASN A 30 -4.63 -7.67 1.25
CA ASN A 30 -5.36 -7.56 -0.01
C ASN A 30 -4.34 -7.36 -1.15
N PRO A 31 -3.67 -8.43 -1.60
CA PRO A 31 -2.72 -8.35 -2.70
C PRO A 31 -3.39 -7.89 -4.01
N ASP A 32 -2.69 -7.10 -4.83
CA ASP A 32 -3.27 -6.46 -6.02
C ASP A 32 -3.66 -7.46 -7.13
N ASP A 33 -2.99 -8.61 -7.21
CA ASP A 33 -3.21 -9.70 -8.17
C ASP A 33 -4.51 -10.48 -7.90
N THR A 34 -5.03 -10.40 -6.68
CA THR A 34 -6.18 -11.19 -6.20
C THR A 34 -7.29 -10.33 -5.61
N SER A 35 -7.09 -9.01 -5.54
CA SER A 35 -8.05 -8.07 -4.94
C SER A 35 -8.34 -6.87 -5.86
N GLY A 36 -9.42 -6.16 -5.53
CA GLY A 36 -9.82 -4.95 -6.25
C GLY A 36 -10.17 -5.19 -7.73
N ALA A 37 -9.98 -4.15 -8.54
CA ALA A 37 -10.27 -4.22 -9.98
C ALA A 37 -9.23 -5.05 -10.75
N LEU A 38 -7.99 -5.09 -10.26
CA LEU A 38 -6.88 -5.81 -10.89
C LEU A 38 -7.03 -7.33 -10.74
N GLY A 39 -7.47 -7.81 -9.57
CA GLY A 39 -7.69 -9.25 -9.36
C GLY A 39 -8.83 -9.89 -10.17
N VAL A 40 -9.72 -9.07 -10.76
CA VAL A 40 -10.81 -9.54 -11.66
C VAL A 40 -10.46 -9.32 -13.13
N ALA A 41 -9.49 -8.45 -13.41
CA ALA A 41 -9.07 -8.11 -14.75
C ALA A 41 -8.21 -9.23 -15.35
N ASP A 42 -8.75 -9.92 -16.36
CA ASP A 42 -8.07 -11.05 -17.01
C ASP A 42 -6.69 -10.66 -17.59
N HIS A 43 -6.60 -9.46 -18.18
CA HIS A 43 -5.36 -8.91 -18.73
C HIS A 43 -4.30 -8.54 -17.67
N ALA A 44 -4.67 -8.48 -16.39
CA ALA A 44 -3.77 -8.14 -15.29
C ALA A 44 -3.26 -9.37 -14.53
N ARG A 45 -3.61 -10.59 -14.97
CA ARG A 45 -3.07 -11.83 -14.38
C ARG A 45 -1.60 -12.00 -14.74
N ASP A 46 -0.83 -12.56 -13.81
CA ASP A 46 0.61 -12.84 -13.99
C ASP A 46 0.93 -13.61 -15.27
N GLU A 47 0.10 -14.60 -15.64
CA GLU A 47 0.28 -15.40 -16.85
C GLU A 47 0.27 -14.54 -18.13
N HIS A 48 -0.64 -13.55 -18.19
CA HIS A 48 -0.76 -12.65 -19.33
C HIS A 48 0.36 -11.62 -19.36
N LEU A 49 0.78 -11.12 -18.21
CA LEU A 49 1.90 -10.17 -18.09
C LEU A 49 3.23 -10.83 -18.46
N ALA A 50 3.50 -12.04 -17.94
CA ALA A 50 4.69 -12.81 -18.27
C ALA A 50 4.77 -13.17 -19.77
N ALA A 51 3.62 -13.43 -20.40
CA ALA A 51 3.55 -13.67 -21.84
C ALA A 51 3.90 -12.42 -22.68
N GLN A 52 3.64 -11.21 -22.17
CA GLN A 52 4.00 -9.95 -22.84
C GLN A 52 5.50 -9.64 -22.76
N GLU A 53 6.18 -10.03 -21.68
CA GLU A 53 7.64 -9.80 -21.52
C GLU A 53 8.51 -10.61 -22.49
N LEU A 54 7.96 -11.70 -23.03
CA LEU A 54 8.62 -12.61 -23.97
C LEU A 54 8.50 -12.19 -25.45
N HIS A 55 7.74 -11.13 -25.74
CA HIS A 55 7.50 -10.58 -27.09
C HIS A 55 8.19 -9.23 -27.28
#